data_AF-A0A7J4HU23-F1
#
_entry.id   AF-A0A7J4HU23-F1
#
_cell.length_a   1.000
_cell.length_b   1.000
_cell.length_c   1.000
_cell.angle_alpha   90.00
_cell.angle_beta   90.00
_cell.angle_gamma   90.00
#
_symmetry.space_group_name_H-M   'P 1'
#
loop_
_entity.id
_entity.type
_entity.pdbx_description
1 polymer ?
#
loop_
_entity_poly.entity_id
_entity_poly.type
_entity_poly.pdbx_seq_one_letter_code
_entity_poly.pdbx_strand_id
1 'polypeptide(L)' 'MPPPHYQRNSIVNLMSTILHSFGAKSTYPPLSNLLPELQQADNIILFIIDGLGVDSFQKLGKNSILQKH' A
#
# COMPACT_ATOMS: atom_id res chain seq x y z
N MET A 1 -7.58 2.21 -24.88
CA MET A 1 -6.76 2.48 -23.67
C MET A 1 -6.46 1.12 -23.05
N PRO A 2 -5.20 0.71 -22.83
CA PRO A 2 -4.91 -0.59 -22.24
C PRO A 2 -5.47 -0.66 -20.80
N PRO A 3 -5.97 -1.82 -20.35
CA PRO A 3 -6.42 -1.98 -18.99
C PRO A 3 -5.25 -1.77 -18.01
N PRO A 4 -5.49 -1.15 -16.84
CA PRO A 4 -4.44 -0.92 -15.86
C PRO A 4 -3.83 -2.24 -15.36
N HIS A 5 -2.50 -2.25 -15.21
CA HIS A 5 -1.74 -3.45 -14.93
C HIS A 5 -1.69 -3.76 -13.41
N TYR A 6 -2.71 -4.44 -12.90
CA TYR A 6 -2.85 -4.77 -11.47
C TYR A 6 -2.25 -6.12 -11.05
N GLN A 7 -1.41 -6.71 -11.89
CA GLN A 7 -0.96 -8.09 -11.66
C GLN A 7 -0.04 -8.21 -10.45
N ARG A 8 0.79 -7.19 -10.13
CA ARG A 8 1.74 -7.16 -9.01
C ARG A 8 2.02 -5.73 -8.54
N ASN A 9 2.38 -5.58 -7.26
CA ASN A 9 2.88 -4.33 -6.65
C ASN A 9 1.99 -3.09 -6.86
N SER A 10 0.68 -3.29 -6.79
CA SER A 10 -0.31 -2.21 -6.92
C SER A 10 -1.13 -2.06 -5.63
N ILE A 11 -1.91 -0.97 -5.55
CA ILE A 11 -2.79 -0.72 -4.41
C ILE A 11 -3.78 -1.86 -4.15
N VAL A 12 -4.26 -2.56 -5.19
CA VAL A 12 -5.16 -3.70 -5.00
C VAL A 12 -4.45 -4.92 -4.41
N ASN A 13 -3.14 -5.08 -4.66
CA ASN A 13 -2.33 -6.09 -3.97
C ASN A 13 -2.10 -5.72 -2.50
N LEU A 14 -1.89 -4.43 -2.20
CA LEU A 14 -1.80 -3.95 -0.81
C LEU A 14 -3.10 -4.23 -0.05
N MET A 15 -4.24 -3.82 -0.61
CA MET A 15 -5.56 -4.11 -0.04
C MET A 15 -5.80 -5.61 0.13
N SER A 16 -5.40 -6.43 -0.85
CA SER A 16 -5.44 -7.88 -0.75
C SER A 16 -4.62 -8.40 0.42
N THR A 17 -3.40 -7.89 0.61
CA THR A 17 -2.53 -8.27 1.73
C THR A 17 -3.18 -7.98 3.07
N ILE A 18 -3.81 -6.81 3.22
CA ILE A 18 -4.55 -6.43 4.43
C ILE A 18 -5.71 -7.41 4.66
N LEU A 19 -6.54 -7.69 3.65
CA LEU A 19 -7.63 -8.66 3.76
C LEU A 19 -7.12 -10.05 4.18
N HIS A 20 -6.04 -10.52 3.56
CA HIS A 20 -5.41 -11.80 3.90
C HIS A 20 -4.85 -11.83 5.32
N SER A 21 -4.35 -10.71 5.85
CA SER A 21 -3.89 -10.63 7.24
C SER A 21 -5.02 -10.86 8.26
N PHE A 22 -6.26 -10.51 7.89
CA PHE A 22 -7.47 -10.80 8.67
C PHE A 22 -8.15 -12.13 8.31
N GLY A 23 -7.51 -12.97 7.48
CA GLY A 23 -8.07 -14.26 7.05
C GLY A 23 -9.15 -14.19 5.96
N ALA A 24 -9.41 -13.00 5.40
CA ALA A 24 -10.30 -12.83 4.26
C ALA A 24 -9.59 -13.19 2.94
N LYS A 25 -10.38 -13.52 1.91
CA LYS A 25 -9.86 -13.84 0.56
C LYS A 25 -10.04 -12.66 -0.39
N SER A 26 -9.16 -12.54 -1.37
CA SER A 26 -9.22 -11.56 -2.44
C SER A 26 -8.90 -12.19 -3.80
N THR A 27 -9.38 -11.59 -4.88
CA THR A 27 -9.07 -12.00 -6.26
C THR A 27 -7.62 -11.67 -6.65
N TYR A 28 -7.01 -10.68 -6.00
CA TYR A 28 -5.64 -10.26 -6.29
C TYR A 28 -4.66 -10.98 -5.35
N PRO A 29 -3.46 -11.37 -5.82
CA PRO A 29 -2.47 -11.98 -4.96
C PRO A 29 -1.96 -10.97 -3.91
N PRO A 30 -1.74 -11.40 -2.65
CA PRO A 30 -1.17 -10.55 -1.61
C PRO A 30 0.33 -10.31 -1.85
N LEU A 31 0.87 -9.27 -1.23
CA LEU A 31 2.30 -8.97 -1.18
C LEU A 31 2.97 -9.88 -0.15
N SER A 32 3.67 -10.91 -0.63
CA SER A 32 4.23 -11.97 0.21
C SER A 32 5.26 -11.50 1.24
N ASN A 33 5.97 -10.41 0.94
CA ASN A 33 6.95 -9.80 1.85
C ASN A 33 6.30 -8.98 2.98
N LEU A 34 5.09 -8.46 2.77
CA LEU A 34 4.39 -7.61 3.74
C LEU A 34 3.40 -8.41 4.62
N LEU A 35 2.84 -9.50 4.10
CA LEU A 35 1.83 -10.29 4.80
C LEU A 35 2.25 -10.76 6.20
N PRO A 36 3.48 -11.28 6.43
CA PRO A 36 3.88 -11.77 7.76
C PRO A 36 3.89 -10.67 8.82
N GLU A 37 4.26 -9.45 8.45
CA GLU A 37 4.27 -8.30 9.36
C GLU A 37 2.85 -7.89 9.73
N LEU A 38 1.95 -7.78 8.74
CA LEU A 38 0.55 -7.42 8.98
C LEU A 38 -0.20 -8.47 9.82
N GLN A 39 0.13 -9.76 9.68
CA GLN A 39 -0.45 -10.83 10.50
C GLN A 39 -0.08 -10.74 11.99
N GLN A 40 1.01 -10.04 12.33
CA GLN A 40 1.44 -9.82 13.71
C GLN A 40 0.88 -8.52 14.29
N ALA A 41 0.26 -7.67 13.46
CA ALA A 41 -0.30 -6.40 13.89
C ALA A 41 -1.71 -6.58 14.45
N ASP A 42 -1.97 -6.05 15.63
CA ASP A 42 -3.32 -6.02 16.21
C ASP A 42 -4.24 -5.04 15.47
N ASN A 43 -3.68 -3.94 14.95
CA ASN A 43 -4.41 -2.87 14.30
C ASN A 43 -3.63 -2.38 13.06
N ILE A 44 -4.35 -2.20 11.95
CA ILE A 44 -3.77 -1.73 10.68
C ILE A 44 -4.48 -0.44 10.28
N ILE A 45 -3.70 0.64 10.11
CA ILE A 45 -4.18 1.93 9.61
C ILE A 45 -3.62 2.14 8.21
N LEU A 46 -4.51 2.24 7.21
CA LEU A 46 -4.15 2.58 5.84
C LEU A 46 -4.43 4.07 5.59
N PHE A 47 -3.38 4.84 5.30
CA PHE A 47 -3.50 6.25 4.94
C PHE A 47 -3.22 6.45 3.45
N ILE A 48 -4.25 6.75 2.67
CA ILE A 48 -4.14 7.06 1.24
C ILE A 48 -4.19 8.57 1.08
N ILE A 49 -3.18 9.13 0.44
CA ILE A 49 -3.13 10.55 0.12
C ILE A 49 -3.27 10.69 -1.38
N ASP A 50 -4.41 11.22 -1.82
CA ASP A 50 -4.66 11.56 -3.21
C ASP A 50 -4.10 12.96 -3.53
N GLY A 51 -3.64 13.17 -4.76
CA GLY A 51 -3.10 14.45 -5.22
C GLY A 51 -1.64 14.75 -4.84
N LEU A 52 -0.92 13.78 -4.26
CA LEU A 52 0.55 13.88 -4.14
C LEU A 52 1.21 13.54 -5.48
N GLY A 53 1.35 14.55 -6.33
CA GLY A 53 2.24 14.48 -7.49
C GLY A 53 3.71 14.48 -7.08
N VAL A 54 4.60 14.11 -8.02
CA VAL A 54 6.06 14.14 -7.84
C VAL A 54 6.53 15.52 -7.33
N ASP A 55 5.95 16.59 -7.85
CA ASP A 55 6.27 17.96 -7.48
C ASP A 55 5.84 18.31 -6.04
N SER A 56 4.74 17.71 -5.57
CA SER A 56 4.26 17.88 -4.19
C SER A 56 5.24 17.25 -3.20
N PHE A 57 5.83 16.11 -3.54
CA PHE A 57 6.86 15.46 -2.73
C PHE A 57 8.15 16.27 -2.64
N GLN A 58 8.58 16.91 -3.72
CA GLN A 58 9.78 17.77 -3.71
C GLN A 58 9.62 19.01 -2.83
N LYS A 59 8.39 19.49 -2.66
CA LYS A 59 8.06 20.66 -1.81
C LYS A 59 7.92 20.31 -0.34
N LEU A 60 7.75 19.03 -0.01
CA LEU A 60 7.79 18.58 1.39
C LEU A 60 9.23 18.72 1.89
N GLY A 61 9.44 19.63 2.85
CA GLY A 61 10.77 19.91 3.41
C GLY A 61 11.44 18.67 4.01
N LYS A 62 12.77 18.73 4.16
CA LYS A 62 13.64 17.59 4.53
C LYS A 62 13.29 16.84 5.83
N ASN A 63 12.41 17.42 6.66
CA ASN A 63 11.97 16.84 7.93
C ASN A 63 10.50 16.34 7.89
N SER A 64 9.91 16.24 6.70
CA SER A 64 8.57 15.71 6.52
C SER A 64 8.52 14.21 6.85
N ILE A 65 7.46 13.79 7.54
CA ILE A 65 7.17 12.38 7.84
C ILE A 65 7.03 11.52 6.58
N LEU A 66 6.72 12.14 5.43
CA LEU A 66 6.51 11.45 4.16
C LEU A 66 7.80 11.20 3.37
N GLN A 67 8.95 11.73 3.82
CA GLN A 67 10.23 11.56 3.11
C GLN A 67 11.09 10.42 3.66
N LYS A 68 10.62 9.70 4.70
CA LYS A 68 11.50 8.82 5.49
C LYS A 68 11.70 7.39 4.93
N HIS A 69 11.07 7.02 3.81
CA HIS A 69 11.19 5.69 3.22
C HIS A 69 11.12 5.73 1.69
#